data_AF-A0A6C0FZ42-F1
#
_entry.id   AF-A0A6C0FZ42-F1
#
_cell.length_a   1.000
_cell.length_b   1.000
_cell.length_c   1.000
_cell.angle_alpha   90.00
_cell.angle_beta   90.00
_cell.angle_gamma   90.00
#
_symmetry.space_group_name_H-M   'P 1'
#
loop_
_entity.id
_entity.type
_entity.pdbx_description
1 polymer ?
#
loop_
_entity_poly.entity_id
_entity_poly.type
_entity_poly.pdbx_seq_one_letter_code
_entity_poly.pdbx_strand_id
1 'polypeptide(L)'
;MDVLARFAGAWSVDRAVADARAGLDGTFRGTAAFAPTDDGGLACVEEGVLAFGGDERPAARRLLLRGAGDGSVEVLFGDGRPFYGFDLRDDRWSGVHDCGDDTYTVAGRFVGDDAYEEVWHAVGPRKDYRLTTTYRRLRDDA
;
A
#
# COMPACT_ATOMS: atom_id res chain seq x y z
N MET A 1 3.49 -22.02 -2.26
CA MET A 1 4.49 -20.97 -2.06
C MET A 1 3.80 -19.88 -1.25
N ASP A 2 4.43 -19.38 -0.19
CA ASP A 2 3.83 -18.28 0.58
C ASP A 2 3.85 -17.01 -0.26
N VAL A 3 2.68 -16.57 -0.72
CA VAL A 3 2.52 -15.38 -1.58
C VAL A 3 2.98 -14.10 -0.87
N LEU A 4 2.98 -14.08 0.47
CA LEU A 4 3.42 -12.93 1.25
C LEU A 4 4.93 -12.69 1.14
N ALA A 5 5.73 -13.75 0.94
CA ALA A 5 7.18 -13.65 0.84
C ALA A 5 7.65 -12.68 -0.25
N ARG A 6 6.81 -12.43 -1.28
CA ARG A 6 7.12 -11.44 -2.33
C ARG A 6 7.21 -10.00 -1.80
N PHE A 7 6.44 -9.67 -0.76
CA PHE A 7 6.41 -8.35 -0.12
C PHE A 7 7.45 -8.20 1.00
N ALA A 8 7.94 -9.30 1.57
CA ALA A 8 8.86 -9.25 2.72
C ALA A 8 10.12 -8.42 2.43
N GLY A 9 10.63 -7.74 3.47
CA GLY A 9 11.83 -6.90 3.41
C GLY A 9 11.54 -5.41 3.37
N ALA A 10 12.57 -4.63 3.05
CA ALA A 10 12.53 -3.17 3.02
C ALA A 10 12.38 -2.64 1.58
N TRP A 11 11.64 -1.53 1.46
CA TRP A 11 11.30 -0.91 0.20
C TRP A 11 11.42 0.61 0.32
N SER A 12 11.90 1.27 -0.73
CA SER A 12 11.64 2.70 -0.93
C SER A 12 10.24 2.88 -1.49
N VAL A 13 9.63 4.01 -1.16
CA VAL A 13 8.28 4.38 -1.57
C VAL A 13 8.32 5.73 -2.24
N ASP A 14 7.88 5.77 -3.49
CA ASP A 14 7.64 7.01 -4.23
C ASP A 14 6.18 7.03 -4.66
N ARG A 15 5.44 8.06 -4.23
CA ARG A 15 4.01 8.15 -4.45
C ARG A 15 3.66 9.52 -5.01
N ALA A 16 2.98 9.54 -6.15
CA ALA A 16 2.29 10.72 -6.65
C ALA A 16 0.85 10.76 -6.12
N VAL A 17 0.40 11.96 -5.75
CA VAL A 17 -0.96 12.26 -5.30
C VAL A 17 -1.57 13.22 -6.31
N ALA A 18 -2.73 12.87 -6.87
CA ALA A 18 -3.53 13.76 -7.70
C ALA A 18 -4.92 13.88 -7.06
N ASP A 19 -5.24 15.03 -6.47
CA ASP A 19 -6.53 15.30 -5.83
C ASP A 19 -7.38 16.18 -6.76
N ALA A 20 -8.25 15.52 -7.52
CA ALA A 20 -9.11 16.19 -8.50
C ALA A 20 -10.13 17.11 -7.82
N ARG A 21 -10.53 16.80 -6.59
CA ARG A 21 -11.47 17.62 -5.83
C ARG A 21 -10.82 18.90 -5.34
N ALA A 22 -9.63 18.82 -4.78
CA ALA A 22 -8.88 19.97 -4.28
C ALA A 22 -8.22 20.76 -5.41
N GLY A 23 -8.04 20.14 -6.59
CA GLY A 23 -7.27 20.71 -7.70
C GLY A 23 -5.78 20.82 -7.36
N LEU A 24 -5.27 19.88 -6.55
CA LEU A 24 -3.91 19.88 -6.03
C LEU A 24 -3.21 18.56 -6.30
N ASP A 25 -1.92 18.68 -6.63
CA ASP A 25 -1.02 17.54 -6.70
C ASP A 25 -0.09 17.53 -5.48
N GLY A 26 0.48 16.36 -5.20
CA GLY A 26 1.52 16.21 -4.20
C GLY A 26 2.30 14.93 -4.35
N THR A 27 3.23 14.72 -3.43
CA THR A 27 4.08 13.54 -3.42
C THR A 27 4.31 13.03 -2.02
N PHE A 28 4.45 11.72 -1.87
CA PHE A 28 4.99 11.11 -0.67
C PHE A 28 6.28 10.35 -1.02
N ARG A 29 7.31 10.55 -0.21
CA ARG A 29 8.58 9.81 -0.30
C ARG A 29 8.93 9.24 1.05
N GLY A 30 9.30 7.97 1.08
CA GLY A 30 9.55 7.26 2.33
C GLY A 30 10.05 5.84 2.13
N THR A 31 9.88 5.03 3.16
CA THR A 31 10.20 3.60 3.16
C THR A 31 9.02 2.79 3.66
N ALA A 32 9.00 1.51 3.29
CA ALA A 32 8.10 0.51 3.85
C ALA A 32 8.90 -0.73 4.23
N ALA A 33 8.72 -1.22 5.46
CA ALA A 33 9.33 -2.45 5.95
C ALA A 33 8.24 -3.48 6.23
N PHE A 34 8.37 -4.66 5.63
CA PHE A 34 7.49 -5.81 5.84
C PHE A 34 8.24 -6.88 6.62
N ALA A 35 7.95 -6.99 7.91
CA ALA A 35 8.57 -7.93 8.83
C ALA A 35 7.65 -9.14 9.11
N PRO A 36 8.18 -10.37 9.16
CA PRO A 36 7.41 -11.55 9.56
C PRO A 36 6.76 -11.40 10.94
N THR A 37 5.56 -11.95 11.10
CA THR A 37 4.86 -12.07 12.38
C THR A 37 4.76 -13.54 12.81
N ASP A 38 4.54 -13.78 14.11
CA ASP A 38 4.48 -15.14 14.68
C ASP A 38 3.34 -16.00 14.11
N ASP A 39 2.29 -15.35 13.56
CA ASP A 39 1.16 -16.02 12.89
C ASP A 39 1.43 -16.36 11.42
N GLY A 40 2.68 -16.18 10.94
CA GLY A 40 3.07 -16.44 9.56
C GLY A 40 2.64 -15.34 8.57
N GLY A 41 2.17 -14.19 9.07
CA GLY A 41 1.87 -13.01 8.27
C GLY A 41 3.06 -12.05 8.11
N LEU A 42 2.74 -10.83 7.66
CA LEU A 42 3.67 -9.70 7.63
C LEU A 42 3.08 -8.47 8.33
N ALA A 43 3.88 -7.82 9.16
CA ALA A 43 3.62 -6.47 9.64
C ALA A 43 4.32 -5.46 8.72
N CYS A 44 3.55 -4.55 8.13
CA CYS A 44 4.04 -3.46 7.31
C CYS A 44 4.08 -2.16 8.12
N VAL A 45 5.23 -1.50 8.13
CA VAL A 45 5.37 -0.11 8.60
C VAL A 45 5.85 0.72 7.42
N GLU A 46 5.02 1.66 6.97
CA GLU A 46 5.35 2.68 5.97
C GLU A 46 5.49 4.03 6.67
N GLU A 47 6.57 4.76 6.39
CA GLU A 47 6.87 6.05 6.99
C GLU A 47 7.64 6.94 6.02
N GLY A 48 7.39 8.26 6.07
CA GLY A 48 7.99 9.21 5.15
C GLY A 48 7.39 10.61 5.26
N VAL A 49 7.59 11.41 4.22
CA VAL A 49 7.13 12.80 4.15
C VAL A 49 6.13 12.96 3.00
N LEU A 50 4.98 13.55 3.31
CA LEU A 50 3.99 13.99 2.33
C LEU A 50 4.17 15.48 2.07
N ALA A 51 4.47 15.85 0.83
CA ALA A 51 4.40 17.21 0.32
C ALA A 51 3.07 17.39 -0.42
N PHE A 52 2.20 18.29 0.06
CA PHE A 52 0.88 18.52 -0.54
C PHE A 52 0.38 19.93 -0.21
N GLY A 53 -0.09 20.66 -1.23
CA GLY A 53 -0.64 22.02 -1.03
C GLY A 53 0.38 23.06 -0.53
N GLY A 54 1.68 22.84 -0.78
CA GLY A 54 2.77 23.73 -0.34
C GLY A 54 3.32 23.41 1.05
N ASP A 55 2.74 22.45 1.77
CA ASP A 55 3.21 22.00 3.08
C ASP A 55 3.87 20.62 2.99
N GLU A 56 4.90 20.41 3.82
CA GLU A 56 5.50 19.10 4.05
C GLU A 56 5.21 18.62 5.48
N ARG A 57 4.78 17.36 5.61
CA ARG A 57 4.49 16.77 6.92
C ARG A 57 4.84 15.28 6.97
N PRO A 58 5.28 14.76 8.13
CA PRO A 58 5.44 13.33 8.33
C PRO A 58 4.11 12.61 8.11
N ALA A 59 4.17 11.45 7.48
CA ALA A 59 3.05 10.54 7.31
C ALA A 59 3.51 9.10 7.51
N ALA A 60 2.66 8.30 8.14
CA ALA A 60 2.95 6.89 8.39
C ALA A 60 1.68 6.05 8.29
N ARG A 61 1.86 4.77 7.97
CA ARG A 61 0.80 3.77 7.88
C ARG A 61 1.32 2.44 8.43
N ARG A 62 0.46 1.74 9.18
CA ARG A 62 0.73 0.39 9.67
C ARG A 62 -0.35 -0.55 9.17
N LEU A 63 0.04 -1.67 8.59
CA LEU A 63 -0.84 -2.70 8.07
C LEU A 63 -0.36 -4.08 8.53
N LEU A 64 -1.28 -5.04 8.54
CA LEU A 64 -0.98 -6.46 8.70
C LEU A 64 -1.44 -7.19 7.46
N LEU A 65 -0.63 -8.08 6.92
CA LEU A 65 -0.96 -8.95 5.80
C LEU A 65 -1.01 -10.40 6.30
N ARG A 66 -2.09 -11.11 5.99
CA ARG A 66 -2.29 -12.51 6.35
C ARG A 66 -2.62 -13.33 5.12
N GLY A 67 -2.01 -14.50 5.00
CA GLY A 67 -2.38 -15.47 3.98
C GLY A 67 -3.71 -16.15 4.35
N ALA A 68 -4.65 -16.16 3.42
CA ALA A 68 -5.97 -16.78 3.59
C ALA A 68 -6.15 -18.08 2.77
N GLY A 69 -5.05 -18.61 2.22
CA GLY A 69 -5.04 -19.81 1.38
C GLY A 69 -5.21 -19.51 -0.12
N ASP A 70 -4.71 -20.41 -0.97
CA ASP A 70 -4.86 -20.36 -2.44
C ASP A 70 -4.46 -19.03 -3.10
N GLY A 71 -3.48 -18.33 -2.53
CA GLY A 71 -3.00 -17.03 -3.02
C GLY A 71 -3.84 -15.84 -2.59
N SER A 72 -4.87 -16.04 -1.77
CA SER A 72 -5.64 -14.99 -1.12
C SER A 72 -4.83 -14.35 0.01
N VAL A 73 -4.91 -13.03 0.09
CA VAL A 73 -4.28 -12.19 1.12
C VAL A 73 -5.34 -11.30 1.74
N GLU A 74 -5.41 -11.31 3.07
CA GLU A 74 -6.18 -10.33 3.84
C GLU A 74 -5.25 -9.23 4.33
N VAL A 75 -5.64 -7.98 4.08
CA VAL A 75 -4.97 -6.79 4.62
C VAL A 75 -5.83 -6.22 5.72
N LEU A 76 -5.21 -5.98 6.86
CA LEU A 76 -5.81 -5.38 8.04
C LEU A 76 -5.09 -4.07 8.36
N PHE A 77 -5.81 -3.16 9.01
CA PHE A 77 -5.18 -2.03 9.68
C PHE A 77 -4.22 -2.52 10.78
N GLY A 78 -3.24 -1.70 11.17
CA GLY A 78 -2.30 -2.05 12.24
C GLY A 78 -2.94 -2.33 13.61
N ASP A 79 -4.22 -1.99 13.80
CA ASP A 79 -5.01 -2.34 14.98
C ASP A 79 -5.78 -3.67 14.84
N GLY A 80 -5.61 -4.38 13.72
CA GLY A 80 -6.22 -5.66 13.43
C GLY A 80 -7.62 -5.60 12.83
N ARG A 81 -8.20 -4.41 12.59
CA ARG A 81 -9.50 -4.32 11.89
C ARG A 81 -9.33 -4.64 10.39
N PRO A 82 -10.29 -5.33 9.75
CA PRO A 82 -10.24 -5.60 8.32
C PRO A 82 -10.12 -4.31 7.49
N PHE A 83 -9.29 -4.35 6.45
CA PHE A 83 -9.17 -3.25 5.49
C PHE A 83 -9.67 -3.69 4.10
N TYR A 84 -8.95 -4.57 3.42
CA TYR A 84 -9.39 -5.18 2.16
C TYR A 84 -8.72 -6.55 1.96
N GLY A 85 -9.25 -7.36 1.05
CA GLY A 85 -8.62 -8.61 0.64
C GLY A 85 -8.33 -8.59 -0.86
N PHE A 86 -7.39 -9.42 -1.29
CA PHE A 86 -7.07 -9.60 -2.70
C PHE A 86 -6.47 -10.96 -3.00
N ASP A 87 -6.41 -11.30 -4.28
CA ASP A 87 -5.73 -12.50 -4.81
C ASP A 87 -4.42 -12.11 -5.48
N LEU A 88 -3.36 -12.89 -5.26
CA LEU A 88 -2.01 -12.61 -5.78
C LEU A 88 -1.47 -13.69 -6.73
N ARG A 89 -2.29 -14.63 -7.22
CA ARG A 89 -1.78 -15.76 -8.03
C ARG A 89 -1.10 -15.34 -9.33
N ASP A 90 -1.54 -14.23 -9.92
CA ASP A 90 -1.04 -13.74 -11.21
C ASP A 90 -0.14 -12.50 -11.07
N ASP A 91 0.48 -12.31 -9.91
CA ASP A 91 1.36 -11.16 -9.60
C ASP A 91 0.69 -9.79 -9.78
N ARG A 92 -0.64 -9.80 -9.80
CA ARG A 92 -1.53 -8.66 -9.97
C ARG A 92 -2.66 -8.84 -8.99
N TRP A 93 -3.14 -7.73 -8.46
CA TRP A 93 -4.23 -7.75 -7.50
C TRP A 93 -5.11 -6.54 -7.66
N SER A 94 -6.33 -6.68 -7.15
CA SER A 94 -7.24 -5.57 -6.95
C SER A 94 -8.06 -5.79 -5.70
N GLY A 95 -8.48 -4.70 -5.06
CA GLY A 95 -9.30 -4.75 -3.86
C GLY A 95 -10.19 -3.52 -3.75
N VAL A 96 -11.18 -3.63 -2.86
CA VAL A 96 -12.11 -2.55 -2.52
C VAL A 96 -12.18 -2.44 -1.01
N HIS A 97 -12.21 -1.20 -0.52
CA HIS A 97 -12.50 -0.87 0.87
C HIS A 97 -13.56 0.22 0.91
N ASP A 98 -14.69 -0.07 1.53
CA ASP A 98 -15.73 0.91 1.79
C ASP A 98 -15.55 1.50 3.20
N CYS A 99 -15.46 2.82 3.28
CA CYS A 99 -15.25 3.58 4.52
C CYS A 99 -16.34 4.64 4.66
N GLY A 100 -17.48 4.25 5.24
CA GLY A 100 -18.65 5.13 5.32
C GLY A 100 -19.17 5.45 3.92
N ASP A 101 -19.23 6.73 3.57
CA ASP A 101 -19.70 7.20 2.25
C ASP A 101 -18.59 7.25 1.18
N ASP A 102 -17.35 6.89 1.55
CA ASP A 102 -16.20 6.89 0.65
C ASP A 102 -15.88 5.45 0.21
N THR A 103 -15.65 5.24 -1.08
CA THR A 103 -15.16 3.97 -1.64
C THR A 103 -13.71 4.12 -2.09
N TYR A 104 -12.89 3.16 -1.72
CA TYR A 104 -11.48 3.06 -2.10
C TYR A 104 -11.30 1.83 -2.96
N THR A 105 -10.73 2.02 -4.14
CA THR A 105 -10.28 0.90 -4.98
C THR A 105 -8.76 0.90 -5.01
N VAL A 106 -8.19 -0.29 -5.05
CA VAL A 106 -6.75 -0.50 -5.26
C VAL A 106 -6.56 -1.48 -6.40
N ALA A 107 -5.55 -1.22 -7.22
CA ALA A 107 -4.99 -2.18 -8.14
C ALA A 107 -3.47 -2.14 -8.02
N GLY A 108 -2.84 -3.31 -7.98
CA GLY A 108 -1.39 -3.42 -7.92
C GLY A 108 -0.86 -4.54 -8.78
N ARG A 109 0.46 -4.49 -9.01
CA ARG A 109 1.19 -5.51 -9.73
C ARG A 109 2.65 -5.51 -9.34
N PHE A 110 3.28 -6.67 -9.38
CA PHE A 110 4.74 -6.74 -9.38
C PHE A 110 5.32 -6.34 -10.74
N VAL A 111 6.48 -5.70 -10.70
CA VAL A 111 7.29 -5.28 -11.85
C VAL A 111 8.67 -5.91 -11.68
N GLY A 112 8.76 -7.21 -12.02
CA GLY A 112 9.92 -8.03 -11.69
C GLY A 112 9.96 -8.40 -10.20
N ASP A 113 11.15 -8.72 -9.70
CA ASP A 113 11.34 -9.24 -8.33
C ASP A 113 11.59 -8.15 -7.27
N ASP A 114 12.07 -6.99 -7.74
CA ASP A 114 12.56 -5.88 -6.91
C ASP A 114 11.69 -4.62 -6.99
N ALA A 115 10.51 -4.70 -7.60
CA ALA A 115 9.58 -3.59 -7.63
C ALA A 115 8.12 -4.04 -7.72
N TYR A 116 7.22 -3.22 -7.18
CA TYR A 116 5.79 -3.32 -7.44
C TYR A 116 5.16 -1.93 -7.45
N GLU A 117 4.00 -1.84 -8.09
CA GLU A 117 3.24 -0.61 -8.23
C GLU A 117 1.85 -0.81 -7.62
N GLU A 118 1.31 0.24 -7.00
CA GLU A 118 -0.06 0.30 -6.54
C GLU A 118 -0.72 1.61 -6.97
N VAL A 119 -1.95 1.51 -7.45
CA VAL A 119 -2.82 2.64 -7.73
C VAL A 119 -4.02 2.55 -6.81
N TRP A 120 -4.20 3.58 -5.99
CA TRP A 120 -5.41 3.78 -5.19
C TRP A 120 -6.27 4.88 -5.80
N HIS A 121 -7.58 4.70 -5.79
CA HIS A 121 -8.54 5.76 -6.10
C HIS A 121 -9.59 5.81 -5.00
N ALA A 122 -9.71 6.96 -4.35
CA ALA A 122 -10.71 7.23 -3.33
C ALA A 122 -11.76 8.18 -3.90
N VAL A 123 -13.03 7.76 -3.87
CA VAL A 123 -14.17 8.53 -4.34
C VAL A 123 -15.23 8.60 -3.25
N GLY A 124 -15.78 9.78 -3.01
CA GLY A 124 -16.89 9.98 -2.09
C GLY A 124 -17.36 11.43 -2.06
N PRO A 125 -18.37 11.77 -1.23
CA PRO A 125 -18.94 13.11 -1.17
C PRO A 125 -17.93 14.21 -0.87
N ARG A 126 -16.81 13.85 -0.22
CA ARG A 126 -15.72 14.76 0.16
C ARG A 126 -14.34 14.38 -0.40
N LYS A 127 -14.25 13.39 -1.29
CA LYS A 127 -12.98 12.87 -1.79
C LYS A 127 -13.06 12.57 -3.28
N ASP A 128 -12.05 12.96 -4.02
CA ASP A 128 -11.75 12.41 -5.34
C ASP A 128 -10.25 12.56 -5.57
N TYR A 129 -9.50 11.51 -5.22
CA TYR A 129 -8.06 11.53 -5.40
C TYR A 129 -7.50 10.17 -5.80
N ARG A 130 -6.43 10.22 -6.58
CA ARG A 130 -5.66 9.07 -7.02
C ARG A 130 -4.27 9.10 -6.41
N LEU A 131 -3.82 7.96 -5.89
CA LEU A 131 -2.45 7.73 -5.47
C LEU A 131 -1.82 6.75 -6.44
N THR A 132 -0.67 7.09 -7.00
CA THR A 132 0.13 6.14 -7.80
C THR A 132 1.46 5.95 -7.09
N THR A 133 1.72 4.73 -6.63
CA THR A 133 2.87 4.42 -5.79
C THR A 133 3.76 3.40 -6.49
N THR A 134 5.06 3.65 -6.48
CA THR A 134 6.08 2.66 -6.83
C THR A 134 6.84 2.29 -5.57
N TYR A 135 6.94 0.99 -5.32
CA TYR A 135 7.80 0.41 -4.31
C TYR A 135 9.00 -0.21 -5.00
N ARG A 136 10.21 0.05 -4.49
CA ARG A 136 11.44 -0.58 -4.99
C ARG A 136 12.21 -1.17 -3.83
N ARG A 137 12.59 -2.44 -3.95
CA ARG A 137 13.30 -3.18 -2.91
C ARG A 137 14.58 -2.43 -2.56
N LEU A 138 14.76 -2.15 -1.29
CA LEU A 138 16.02 -1.69 -0.76
C LEU A 138 16.89 -2.93 -0.59
N ARG A 139 18.06 -2.92 -1.23
CA ARG A 139 19.08 -3.92 -0.96
C ARG A 139 19.84 -3.43 0.26
N ASP A 140 20.03 -4.30 1.23
CA ASP A 140 21.03 -4.05 2.26
C ASP A 140 22.38 -3.98 1.53
N ASP A 141 23.08 -2.86 1.67
CA ASP A 141 24.49 -2.81 1.30
C ASP A 141 25.21 -3.76 2.27
N ALA A 142 25.64 -4.92 1.73
CA ALA A 142 26.33 -5.97 2.45
C ALA A 142 27.73 -5.54 2.95
#